data_AF-A0A3P1Y0E2-F1
#
_entry.id   AF-A0A3P1Y0E2-F1
#
_cell.length_a   1.000
_cell.length_b   1.000
_cell.length_c   1.000
_cell.angle_alpha   90.00
_cell.angle_beta   90.00
_cell.angle_gamma   90.00
#
_symmetry.space_group_name_H-M   'P 1'
#
loop_
_entity.id
_entity.type
_entity.pdbx_description
1 polymer ?
#
loop_
_entity_poly.entity_id
_entity_poly.type
_entity_poly.pdbx_seq_one_letter_code
_entity_poly.pdbx_strand_id
1 'polypeptide(L)'
;MGARRGFTLMEVLVAVAIAGLVIAAGFRLITMSMRSLAELRAERELVAAAQRVWLEFRAKEDTPDKGEREGTAWESELDSVPVVGDMELPFRRVRVTRGGRSMVLYLPQ
;
A
#
# COMPACT_ATOMS: atom_id res chain seq x y z
N MET A 1 -13.98 -24.04 -59.14
CA MET A 1 -12.97 -24.68 -58.27
C MET A 1 -12.26 -23.57 -57.51
N GLY A 2 -12.53 -23.41 -56.21
CA GLY A 2 -11.91 -22.36 -55.40
C GLY A 2 -10.44 -22.70 -55.14
N ALA A 3 -9.52 -21.82 -55.54
CA ALA A 3 -8.10 -22.00 -55.27
C ALA A 3 -7.86 -21.95 -53.76
N ARG A 4 -7.40 -23.06 -53.17
CA ARG A 4 -6.85 -23.07 -51.80
C ARG A 4 -5.53 -22.29 -51.84
N ARG A 5 -5.57 -21.00 -51.50
CA ARG A 5 -4.37 -20.20 -51.23
C ARG A 5 -3.75 -20.70 -49.92
N GLY A 6 -2.54 -21.27 -50.01
CA GLY A 6 -1.73 -21.56 -48.83
C GLY A 6 -1.13 -20.29 -48.25
N PHE A 7 -0.81 -20.31 -46.96
CA PHE A 7 -0.12 -19.21 -46.28
C PHE A 7 1.32 -19.10 -46.79
N THR A 8 1.77 -17.87 -47.03
CA THR A 8 3.15 -17.56 -47.40
C THR A 8 4.06 -17.56 -46.16
N LEU A 9 5.36 -17.80 -46.36
CA LEU A 9 6.37 -17.69 -45.29
C LEU A 9 6.33 -16.31 -44.62
N MET A 10 6.16 -15.25 -45.40
CA MET A 10 6.08 -13.87 -44.89
C MET A 10 4.90 -13.68 -43.96
N GLU A 11 3.71 -14.19 -44.28
CA GLU A 11 2.54 -14.09 -43.41
C GLU A 11 2.76 -14.81 -42.08
N VAL A 12 3.39 -15.98 -42.10
CA VAL A 12 3.71 -16.73 -40.86
C VAL A 12 4.71 -15.94 -40.02
N LEU A 13 5.76 -15.39 -40.63
CA LEU A 13 6.74 -14.57 -39.92
C LEU A 13 6.12 -13.32 -39.29
N VAL A 14 5.24 -12.63 -40.02
CA VAL A 14 4.51 -11.46 -39.51
C VAL A 14 3.58 -11.88 -38.37
N ALA A 15 2.85 -12.98 -38.50
CA ALA A 15 1.97 -13.47 -37.45
C ALA A 15 2.74 -13.81 -36.16
N VAL A 16 3.89 -14.48 -36.30
CA VAL A 16 4.76 -14.80 -35.15
C VAL A 16 5.36 -13.53 -34.55
N ALA A 17 5.76 -12.55 -35.37
CA ALA A 17 6.28 -11.27 -34.89
C ALA A 17 5.23 -10.51 -34.06
N ILE A 18 3.99 -10.43 -34.56
CA ILE A 18 2.86 -9.81 -33.84
C ILE A 18 2.58 -10.58 -32.56
N ALA A 19 2.51 -11.91 -32.61
CA ALA A 19 2.28 -12.74 -31.44
C ALA A 19 3.35 -12.51 -30.36
N GLY A 20 4.62 -12.47 -30.75
CA GLY A 20 5.73 -12.17 -29.84
C GLY A 20 5.60 -10.80 -29.18
N LEU A 21 5.25 -9.77 -29.95
CA LEU A 21 5.02 -8.41 -29.42
C LEU A 21 3.86 -8.37 -28.42
N VAL A 22 2.74 -9.02 -28.74
CA VAL A 22 1.56 -9.09 -27.85
C VAL A 22 1.91 -9.80 -26.55
N ILE A 23 2.64 -10.91 -26.61
CA ILE A 23 3.08 -11.65 -25.43
C ILE A 23 4.01 -10.77 -24.56
N ALA A 24 5.00 -10.12 -25.19
CA ALA A 24 5.93 -9.24 -24.48
C ALA A 24 5.20 -8.07 -23.78
N ALA A 25 4.25 -7.45 -24.47
CA ALA A 25 3.40 -6.41 -23.88
C ALA A 25 2.57 -6.96 -22.72
N GLY A 26 1.95 -8.14 -22.88
CA GLY A 26 1.16 -8.80 -21.85
C GLY A 26 1.98 -9.07 -20.57
N PHE A 27 3.20 -9.61 -20.70
CA PHE A 27 4.08 -9.81 -19.56
C PHE A 27 4.45 -8.51 -18.85
N ARG A 28 4.71 -7.43 -19.61
CA ARG A 28 4.96 -6.11 -19.02
C ARG A 28 3.76 -5.62 -18.21
N LEU A 29 2.55 -5.77 -18.72
CA LEU A 29 1.34 -5.38 -17.98
C LEU A 29 1.18 -6.22 -16.71
N ILE A 30 1.34 -7.55 -16.78
CA ILE A 30 1.22 -8.44 -15.63
C ILE A 30 2.23 -8.06 -14.54
N THR A 31 3.49 -7.81 -14.90
CA THR A 31 4.52 -7.40 -13.94
C THR A 31 4.23 -6.04 -13.30
N MET A 32 3.71 -5.07 -14.05
CA MET A 32 3.26 -3.79 -13.49
C MET A 32 2.09 -3.98 -12.52
N SER A 33 1.09 -4.81 -12.88
CA SER A 33 -0.04 -5.13 -12.01
C SER A 33 0.39 -5.82 -10.71
N MET A 34 1.32 -6.78 -10.78
CA MET A 34 1.85 -7.44 -9.58
C MET A 34 2.56 -6.46 -8.65
N ARG A 35 3.33 -5.51 -9.20
CA ARG A 35 3.97 -4.46 -8.41
C ARG A 35 2.94 -3.57 -7.71
N SER A 36 1.92 -3.12 -8.44
CA SER A 36 0.83 -2.31 -7.87
C SER A 36 0.07 -3.06 -6.78
N LEU A 37 -0.24 -4.35 -6.99
CA LEU A 37 -0.87 -5.19 -5.96
C LEU A 37 0.01 -5.35 -4.71
N ALA A 38 1.33 -5.50 -4.88
CA ALA A 38 2.26 -5.59 -3.76
C ALA A 38 2.31 -4.28 -2.95
N GLU A 39 2.31 -3.13 -3.63
CA GLU A 39 2.23 -1.82 -3.00
C GLU A 39 0.92 -1.64 -2.22
N LEU A 40 -0.21 -1.94 -2.85
CA LEU A 40 -1.54 -1.87 -2.23
C LEU A 40 -1.67 -2.82 -1.04
N ARG A 41 -1.13 -4.03 -1.13
CA ARG A 41 -1.14 -4.98 -0.03
C ARG A 41 -0.38 -4.43 1.17
N ALA A 42 0.80 -3.86 0.95
CA ALA A 42 1.61 -3.32 2.02
C ALA A 42 0.98 -2.07 2.66
N GLU A 43 0.29 -1.24 1.87
CA GLU A 43 -0.50 -0.12 2.40
C GLU A 43 -1.66 -0.61 3.27
N ARG A 44 -2.44 -1.61 2.81
CA ARG A 44 -3.51 -2.22 3.61
C ARG A 44 -2.98 -2.81 4.92
N GLU A 45 -1.82 -3.46 4.89
CA GLU A 45 -1.19 -4.03 6.07
C GLU A 45 -0.75 -2.96 7.09
N LEU A 46 -0.31 -1.78 6.62
CA LEU A 46 0.00 -0.63 7.47
C LEU A 46 -1.27 -0.03 8.08
N VAL A 47 -2.31 0.19 7.28
CA VAL A 47 -3.59 0.74 7.75
C VAL A 47 -4.21 -0.19 8.79
N ALA A 48 -4.25 -1.50 8.53
CA ALA A 48 -4.76 -2.48 9.49
C ALA A 48 -3.92 -2.49 10.79
N ALA A 49 -2.60 -2.39 10.70
CA ALA A 49 -1.74 -2.31 11.87
C ALA A 49 -1.99 -1.04 12.68
N ALA A 50 -2.12 0.10 12.01
CA ALA A 50 -2.43 1.37 12.64
C ALA A 50 -3.81 1.37 13.31
N GLN A 51 -4.82 0.75 12.70
CA GLN A 51 -6.13 0.58 13.32
C GLN A 51 -6.08 -0.29 14.58
N ARG A 52 -5.25 -1.34 14.61
CA ARG A 52 -5.05 -2.15 15.83
C ARG A 52 -4.41 -1.32 16.93
N VAL A 53 -3.35 -0.57 16.62
CA VAL A 53 -2.70 0.32 17.59
C VAL A 53 -3.71 1.34 18.12
N TRP A 54 -4.50 1.96 17.25
CA TRP A 54 -5.57 2.88 17.65
C TRP A 54 -6.59 2.25 18.59
N LEU A 55 -7.03 1.02 18.29
CA LEU A 55 -7.95 0.27 19.16
C LEU A 55 -7.31 -0.07 20.51
N GLU A 56 -6.01 -0.38 20.55
CA GLU A 56 -5.30 -0.63 21.81
C GLU A 56 -5.26 0.62 22.70
N PHE A 57 -4.85 1.77 22.14
CA PHE A 57 -4.85 3.04 22.86
C PHE A 57 -6.25 3.44 23.34
N ARG A 58 -7.31 3.06 22.61
CA ARG A 58 -8.69 3.33 23.01
C ARG A 58 -9.23 2.35 24.05
N ALA A 59 -8.83 1.08 23.99
CA ALA A 59 -9.36 0.02 24.84
C ALA A 59 -8.61 -0.13 26.17
N LYS A 60 -7.35 0.32 26.25
CA LYS A 60 -6.49 0.18 27.42
C LYS A 60 -5.93 1.54 27.82
N GLU A 61 -6.26 1.98 29.03
CA GLU A 61 -5.76 3.24 29.61
C GLU A 61 -4.23 3.28 29.74
N ASP A 62 -3.59 2.13 29.99
CA ASP A 62 -2.14 2.04 30.27
C ASP A 62 -1.35 1.51 29.06
N THR A 63 -1.71 1.97 27.86
CA THR A 63 -0.96 1.59 26.65
C THR A 63 0.37 2.34 26.62
N PRO A 64 1.53 1.64 26.53
CA PRO A 64 2.83 2.28 26.58
C PRO A 64 3.06 3.19 25.37
N ASP A 65 3.67 4.35 25.62
CA ASP A 65 3.92 5.38 24.62
C ASP A 65 4.83 4.90 23.49
N LYS A 66 5.68 3.90 23.72
CA LYS A 66 6.53 3.29 22.70
C LYS A 66 6.52 1.77 22.82
N GLY A 67 6.44 1.09 21.69
CA GLY A 67 6.50 -0.37 21.67
C GLY A 67 6.65 -0.95 20.27
N GLU A 68 6.92 -2.25 20.23
CA GLU A 68 6.93 -3.03 19.00
C GLU A 68 6.18 -4.35 19.23
N ARG A 69 5.30 -4.70 18.30
CA ARG A 69 4.56 -5.97 18.31
C ARG A 69 4.30 -6.45 16.90
N GLU A 70 4.57 -7.73 16.62
CA GLU A 70 4.32 -8.36 15.31
C GLU A 70 4.93 -7.58 14.12
N GLY A 71 6.12 -6.99 14.32
CA GLY A 71 6.79 -6.16 13.31
C GLY A 71 6.12 -4.81 13.05
N THR A 72 5.20 -4.39 13.91
CA THR A 72 4.61 -3.05 13.97
C THR A 72 5.20 -2.31 15.16
N ALA A 73 5.91 -1.22 14.90
CA ALA A 73 6.40 -0.32 15.94
C ALA A 73 5.43 0.87 16.09
N TRP A 74 5.23 1.36 17.31
CA TRP A 74 4.51 2.61 17.55
C TRP A 74 5.27 3.50 18.51
N GLU A 75 5.11 4.81 18.31
CA GLU A 75 5.58 5.87 19.17
C GLU A 75 4.47 6.90 19.30
N SER A 76 4.07 7.24 20.53
CA SER A 76 3.08 8.26 20.82
C SER A 76 3.71 9.44 21.53
N GLU A 77 3.36 10.64 21.11
CA GLU A 77 3.80 11.90 21.68
C GLU A 77 2.56 12.74 22.02
N LEU A 78 2.54 13.32 23.21
CA LEU A 78 1.55 14.32 23.58
C LEU A 78 1.94 15.64 22.93
N ASP A 79 1.01 16.23 22.21
CA ASP A 79 1.23 17.48 21.50
C ASP A 79 -0.03 18.36 21.62
N SER A 80 0.13 19.67 21.52
CA SER A 80 -0.97 20.62 21.63
C SER A 80 -1.00 21.51 20.40
N VAL A 81 -2.20 21.76 19.88
CA VAL A 81 -2.40 22.75 18.82
C VAL A 81 -3.14 23.95 19.40
N PRO A 82 -2.71 25.18 19.07
CA PRO A 82 -3.44 26.37 19.45
C PRO A 82 -4.77 26.42 18.70
N VAL A 83 -5.86 26.57 19.44
CA VAL A 83 -7.21 26.82 18.94
C VAL A 83 -7.66 28.19 19.42
N VAL A 84 -8.50 28.87 18.60
CA VAL A 84 -8.98 30.25 18.77
C VAL A 84 -8.90 30.80 20.21
N GLY A 85 -8.05 31.81 20.41
CA GLY A 85 -7.78 32.41 21.73
C GLY A 85 -6.56 31.77 22.42
N ASP A 86 -6.63 31.63 23.75
CA ASP A 86 -5.65 30.94 24.61
C ASP A 86 -5.98 29.44 24.80
N MET A 87 -6.80 28.86 23.92
CA MET A 87 -7.29 27.49 24.09
C MET A 87 -6.36 26.51 23.38
N GLU A 88 -5.61 25.70 24.13
CA GLU A 88 -4.86 24.58 23.57
C GLU A 88 -5.69 23.30 23.59
N LEU A 89 -5.80 22.62 22.44
CA LEU A 89 -6.38 21.27 22.39
C LEU A 89 -5.25 20.25 22.53
N PRO A 90 -5.17 19.49 23.64
CA PRO A 90 -4.22 18.40 23.76
C PRO A 90 -4.67 17.26 22.84
N PHE A 91 -3.76 16.79 22.01
CA PHE A 91 -3.95 15.59 21.20
C PHE A 91 -2.76 14.65 21.39
N ARG A 92 -2.99 13.37 21.16
CA ARG A 92 -1.91 12.37 21.17
C ARG A 92 -1.61 11.98 19.73
N ARG A 93 -0.37 12.23 19.31
CA ARG A 93 0.13 11.87 17.98
C ARG A 93 0.76 10.49 18.06
N VAL A 94 0.24 9.51 17.33
CA VAL A 94 0.80 8.14 17.30
C VAL A 94 1.38 7.87 15.92
N ARG A 95 2.70 7.70 15.84
CA ARG A 95 3.40 7.23 14.66
C ARG A 95 3.46 5.72 14.69
N VAL A 96 2.82 5.07 13.72
CA VAL A 96 2.86 3.62 13.53
C VAL A 96 3.75 3.30 12.34
N THR A 97 4.73 2.42 12.53
CA THR A 97 5.71 2.02 11.52
C THR A 97 5.64 0.51 11.29
N ARG A 98 5.57 0.10 10.01
CA ARG A 98 5.58 -1.31 9.62
C ARG A 98 6.25 -1.48 8.26
N GLY A 99 7.19 -2.41 8.16
CA GLY A 99 7.88 -2.72 6.89
C GLY A 99 8.55 -1.51 6.24
N GLY A 100 9.15 -0.62 7.03
CA GLY A 100 9.81 0.61 6.56
C GLY A 100 8.86 1.75 6.16
N ARG A 101 7.53 1.55 6.21
CA ARG A 101 6.53 2.60 6.00
C ARG A 101 6.00 3.09 7.35
N SER A 102 5.59 4.35 7.42
CA SER A 102 5.00 4.93 8.62
C SER A 102 3.72 5.70 8.33
N MET A 103 2.82 5.74 9.30
CA MET A 103 1.58 6.50 9.28
C MET A 103 1.41 7.21 10.62
N VAL A 104 0.93 8.46 10.60
CA VAL A 104 0.67 9.25 11.80
C VAL A 104 -0.82 9.33 12.05
N LEU A 105 -1.23 8.98 13.25
CA LEU A 105 -2.60 9.07 13.75
C LEU A 105 -2.69 10.21 14.76
N TYR A 106 -3.78 10.96 14.72
CA TYR A 106 -4.11 11.97 15.72
C TYR A 106 -5.27 11.45 16.56
N LEU A 107 -5.01 11.24 17.85
CA LEU A 107 -5.98 10.81 18.84
C LEU A 107 -6.47 12.03 19.62
N PRO A 108 -7.79 12.32 19.65
CA PRO A 108 -8.35 13.25 20.62
C PRO A 108 -8.23 12.63 22.03
N GLN A 109 -7.91 13.46 23.02
CA GLN A 109 -7.96 13.11 24.44
C GLN A 109 -9.39 13.15 24.96
#